data_AF-A0A842P198-F1
#
_entry.id   AF-A0A842P198-F1
#
_cell.length_a   1.000
_cell.length_b   1.000
_cell.length_c   1.000
_cell.angle_alpha   90.00
_cell.angle_beta   90.00
_cell.angle_gamma   90.00
#
_symmetry.space_group_name_H-M   'P 1'
#
loop_
_entity.id
_entity.type
_entity.pdbx_description
1 polymer ?
#
loop_
_entity_poly.entity_id
_entity_poly.type
_entity_poly.pdbx_seq_one_letter_code
_entity_poly.pdbx_strand_id
1 'polypeptide(L)'
;TAKRAVISDGWKLIRTLHKAFWDTPETELFNLAVDPMETRNLAVEEPEAVDRLELRMARWLREELGGGADPLELMVSRGLPVYAWVEIVSKQTGLYESYEDWRTRVDRGEVPESRRRETSAPRW
;
A
#
# COMPACT_ATOMS: atom_id res chain seq x y z
N THR A 1 -5.24 -1.56 -4.00
CA THR A 1 -3.79 -1.49 -3.72
C THR A 1 -3.14 -2.75 -4.24
N ALA A 2 -1.83 -2.71 -4.48
CA ALA A 2 -0.99 -3.90 -4.52
C ALA A 2 -0.05 -3.85 -3.32
N LYS A 3 -0.12 -4.90 -2.49
CA LYS A 3 0.71 -5.03 -1.30
C LYS A 3 1.30 -6.44 -1.25
N ARG A 4 2.47 -6.56 -0.62
CA ARG A 4 3.08 -7.84 -0.27
C ARG A 4 3.35 -7.85 1.23
N ALA A 5 3.13 -8.99 1.87
CA ALA A 5 3.39 -9.13 3.30
C ALA A 5 4.25 -10.36 3.58
N VAL A 6 5.03 -10.28 4.65
CA VAL A 6 5.72 -11.42 5.26
C VAL A 6 5.43 -11.43 6.75
N ILE A 7 5.20 -12.61 7.30
CA ILE A 7 5.00 -12.83 8.74
C ILE A 7 6.10 -13.78 9.21
N SER A 8 6.88 -13.38 10.21
CA SER A 8 7.93 -14.20 10.81
C SER A 8 8.18 -13.75 12.24
N ASP A 9 8.40 -14.71 13.14
CA ASP A 9 8.85 -14.44 14.53
C ASP A 9 7.95 -13.48 15.31
N GLY A 10 6.63 -13.56 15.06
CA GLY A 10 5.64 -12.68 15.70
C GLY A 10 5.56 -11.28 15.10
N TRP A 11 6.26 -10.99 14.01
CA TRP A 11 6.19 -9.72 13.29
C TRP A 11 5.53 -9.88 11.93
N LYS A 12 4.83 -8.84 11.49
CA LYS A 12 4.28 -8.70 10.14
C LYS A 12 4.83 -7.45 9.49
N LEU A 13 5.50 -7.63 8.35
CA LEU A 13 5.89 -6.54 7.47
C LEU A 13 4.95 -6.52 6.27
N ILE A 14 4.50 -5.32 5.88
CA ILE A 14 3.75 -5.09 4.65
C ILE A 14 4.50 -4.03 3.82
N ARG A 15 4.64 -4.30 2.52
CA ARG A 15 5.12 -3.37 1.50
C ARG A 15 4.00 -3.00 0.56
N THR A 16 3.75 -1.71 0.41
CA THR A 16 2.86 -1.20 -0.61
C THR A 16 3.64 -0.97 -1.90
N LEU A 17 3.40 -1.84 -2.89
CA LEU A 17 3.97 -1.71 -4.23
C LEU A 17 3.19 -0.68 -5.07
N HIS A 18 1.89 -0.55 -4.81
CA HIS A 18 1.04 0.42 -5.50
C HIS A 18 -0.17 0.83 -4.66
N LYS A 19 -0.32 2.14 -4.41
CA LYS A 19 -1.36 2.72 -3.52
C LYS A 19 -2.77 2.69 -4.08
N ALA A 20 -2.93 2.56 -5.40
CA ALA A 20 -4.24 2.58 -6.06
C ALA A 20 -5.03 3.86 -5.69
N PHE A 21 -6.16 3.71 -5.01
CA PHE A 21 -7.03 4.80 -4.55
C PHE A 21 -6.84 5.15 -3.06
N TRP A 22 -5.96 4.45 -2.35
CA TRP A 22 -5.86 4.52 -0.90
C TRP A 22 -4.61 5.29 -0.46
N ASP A 23 -4.76 6.14 0.55
CA ASP A 23 -3.61 6.71 1.25
C ASP A 23 -3.10 5.71 2.28
N THR A 24 -2.10 4.93 1.88
CA THR A 24 -1.52 3.91 2.74
C THR A 24 0.00 4.07 2.80
N PRO A 25 0.64 3.78 3.94
CA PRO A 25 2.09 3.85 4.05
C PRO A 25 2.77 2.92 3.05
N GLU A 26 3.98 3.29 2.64
CA GLU A 26 4.83 2.44 1.79
C GLU A 26 5.30 1.19 2.54
N THR A 27 5.56 1.38 3.83
CA THR A 27 6.10 0.40 4.76
C THR A 27 5.24 0.39 6.01
N GLU A 28 4.69 -0.77 6.34
CA GLU A 28 3.96 -1.01 7.58
C GLU A 28 4.60 -2.20 8.30
N LEU A 29 4.85 -2.06 9.60
CA LEU A 29 5.41 -3.11 10.45
C LEU A 29 4.58 -3.22 11.73
N PHE A 30 4.18 -4.44 12.07
CA PHE A 30 3.40 -4.71 13.28
C PHE A 30 4.07 -5.84 14.08
N ASN A 31 4.13 -5.67 15.40
CA ASN A 31 4.51 -6.74 16.31
C ASN A 31 3.24 -7.47 16.77
N LEU A 32 2.90 -8.56 16.09
CA LEU A 32 1.69 -9.33 16.35
C LEU A 32 1.68 -10.02 17.72
N ALA A 33 2.84 -10.21 18.35
CA ALA A 33 2.91 -10.79 19.68
C ALA A 33 2.38 -9.82 20.77
N VAL A 34 2.48 -8.52 20.53
CA VAL A 34 2.03 -7.47 21.47
C VAL A 34 0.82 -6.68 20.96
N ASP A 35 0.65 -6.56 19.64
CA ASP A 35 -0.43 -5.86 18.97
C ASP A 35 -1.06 -6.75 17.87
N PRO A 36 -1.86 -7.77 18.25
CA PRO A 36 -2.52 -8.67 17.29
C PRO A 36 -3.54 -7.96 16.38
N MET A 37 -3.99 -6.77 16.77
CA MET A 37 -4.98 -5.98 16.04
C MET A 37 -4.34 -4.97 15.06
N GLU A 38 -3.01 -4.95 14.96
CA GLU A 38 -2.27 -4.13 13.98
C GLU A 38 -2.61 -2.63 14.10
N THR A 39 -2.78 -2.16 15.33
CA THR A 39 -3.22 -0.79 15.64
C THR A 39 -2.10 0.23 15.57
N ARG A 40 -0.83 -0.20 15.72
CA ARG A 40 0.34 0.70 15.69
C ARG A 40 1.37 0.24 14.68
N ASN A 41 1.57 1.05 13.63
CA ASN A 41 2.67 0.87 12.68
C ASN A 41 4.00 1.27 13.32
N LEU A 42 4.95 0.34 13.42
CA LEU A 42 6.29 0.49 14.01
C LEU A 42 7.40 0.65 12.96
N ALA A 43 7.04 0.84 11.69
CA ALA A 43 7.98 0.86 10.57
C ALA A 43 9.13 1.88 10.73
N VAL A 44 8.86 3.02 11.36
CA VAL A 44 9.87 4.08 11.57
C VAL A 44 10.66 3.82 12.85
N GLU A 45 10.01 3.30 13.88
CA GLU A 45 10.63 3.03 15.18
C GLU A 45 11.49 1.77 15.22
N GLU A 46 11.22 0.78 14.35
CA GLU A 46 11.88 -0.53 14.36
C GLU A 46 12.53 -0.86 12.99
N PRO A 47 13.48 -0.04 12.49
CA PRO A 47 14.07 -0.21 11.16
C PRO A 47 14.85 -1.54 11.02
N GLU A 48 15.47 -2.04 12.08
CA GLU A 48 16.18 -3.33 12.04
C GLU A 48 15.21 -4.51 11.83
N ALA A 49 14.00 -4.43 12.39
CA ALA A 49 12.97 -5.43 12.17
C ALA A 49 12.41 -5.36 10.75
N VAL A 50 12.30 -4.15 10.21
CA VAL A 50 11.97 -3.92 8.80
C VAL A 50 13.00 -4.60 7.89
N ASP A 51 14.29 -4.28 8.03
CA ASP A 51 15.37 -4.80 7.18
C ASP A 51 15.45 -6.33 7.23
N ARG A 52 15.34 -6.90 8.44
CA ARG A 52 15.36 -8.36 8.64
C ARG A 52 14.22 -9.05 7.88
N LEU A 53 13.01 -8.51 7.95
CA LEU A 53 11.83 -9.08 7.29
C LEU A 53 11.84 -8.83 5.78
N GLU A 54 12.32 -7.68 5.32
CA GLU A 54 12.54 -7.44 3.90
C GLU A 54 13.51 -8.43 3.30
N LEU A 55 14.66 -8.65 3.96
CA LEU A 55 15.64 -9.62 3.50
C LEU A 55 15.06 -11.03 3.45
N ARG A 56 14.25 -11.42 4.45
CA ARG A 56 13.54 -12.70 4.46
C ARG A 56 12.58 -12.82 3.28
N MET A 57 11.75 -11.80 3.06
CA MET A 57 10.79 -11.75 1.95
C MET A 57 11.50 -11.81 0.60
N ALA A 58 12.60 -11.08 0.41
CA ALA A 58 13.36 -11.05 -0.84
C ALA A 58 14.04 -12.39 -1.13
N ARG A 59 14.56 -13.08 -0.11
CA ARG A 59 15.14 -14.43 -0.25
C ARG A 59 14.07 -15.43 -0.67
N TRP A 60 12.95 -15.47 0.06
CA TRP A 60 11.83 -16.35 -0.27
C TRP A 60 11.33 -16.08 -1.71
N LEU A 61 11.12 -14.82 -2.07
CA LEU A 61 10.65 -14.47 -3.41
C LEU A 61 11.63 -14.92 -4.50
N ARG A 62 12.94 -14.74 -4.31
CA ARG A 62 13.96 -15.20 -5.27
C ARG A 62 13.93 -16.73 -5.44
N GLU A 63 13.79 -17.46 -4.34
CA GLU A 63 13.70 -18.92 -4.33
C GLU A 63 12.46 -19.41 -5.09
N GLU A 64 11.29 -18.86 -4.76
CA GLU A 64 10.02 -19.25 -5.39
C GLU A 64 9.94 -18.90 -6.88
N LEU A 65 10.48 -17.74 -7.27
CA LEU A 65 10.45 -17.32 -8.66
C LEU A 65 11.42 -18.11 -9.53
N GLY A 66 12.47 -18.72 -8.96
CA GLY A 66 13.45 -19.50 -9.72
C GLY A 66 14.12 -18.71 -10.86
N GLY A 67 14.26 -17.39 -10.71
CA GLY A 67 14.76 -16.48 -11.75
C GLY A 67 13.69 -15.92 -12.70
N GLY A 68 12.43 -16.32 -12.54
CA GLY A 68 11.28 -15.72 -13.22
C GLY A 68 10.98 -14.29 -12.75
N ALA A 69 10.27 -13.55 -13.59
CA ALA A 69 9.79 -12.21 -13.22
C ALA A 69 8.65 -12.32 -12.20
N ASP A 70 8.64 -11.41 -11.23
CA ASP A 70 7.60 -11.33 -10.21
C ASP A 70 6.24 -10.92 -10.84
N PRO A 71 5.22 -11.80 -10.81
CA PRO A 71 3.93 -11.50 -11.43
C PRO A 71 3.23 -10.27 -10.82
N LEU A 72 3.43 -10.00 -9.52
CA LEU A 72 2.81 -8.86 -8.86
C LEU A 72 3.50 -7.55 -9.29
N GLU A 73 4.82 -7.54 -9.42
CA GLU A 73 5.54 -6.37 -9.96
C GLU A 73 5.23 -6.13 -11.44
N LEU A 74 5.06 -7.20 -12.23
CA LEU A 74 4.59 -7.08 -13.62
C LEU A 74 3.17 -6.49 -13.70
N MET A 75 2.29 -6.84 -12.77
CA MET A 75 0.95 -6.25 -12.73
C MET A 75 0.99 -4.78 -12.30
N VAL A 76 1.84 -4.44 -11.34
CA VAL A 76 2.05 -3.05 -10.91
C VAL A 76 2.61 -2.20 -12.04
N SER A 77 3.60 -2.69 -12.79
CA SER A 77 4.22 -1.93 -13.90
C SER A 77 3.28 -1.72 -15.09
N ARG A 78 2.32 -2.62 -15.31
CA ARG A 78 1.26 -2.47 -16.32
C ARG A 78 0.11 -1.56 -15.88
N GLY A 79 0.03 -1.24 -14.59
CA GLY A 79 -1.11 -0.57 -13.97
C GLY A 79 -2.15 -1.57 -13.44
N LEU A 80 -2.73 -1.24 -12.29
CA LEU A 80 -3.66 -2.14 -11.61
C LEU A 80 -5.02 -2.21 -12.35
N PRO A 81 -5.61 -3.41 -12.53
CA PRO A 81 -6.90 -3.57 -13.21
C PRO A 81 -8.06 -2.78 -12.61
N VAL A 82 -7.96 -2.45 -11.32
CA VAL A 82 -8.98 -1.70 -10.58
C VAL A 82 -9.25 -0.32 -11.20
N TYR A 83 -8.28 0.31 -11.88
CA TYR A 83 -8.48 1.58 -12.56
C TYR A 83 -9.49 1.49 -13.70
N ALA A 84 -9.33 0.48 -14.57
CA ALA A 84 -10.27 0.24 -15.66
C ALA A 84 -11.67 -0.10 -15.13
N TRP A 85 -11.76 -0.85 -14.03
CA TRP A 85 -13.04 -1.17 -13.41
C TRP A 85 -13.75 0.06 -12.84
N VAL A 86 -13.05 0.92 -12.09
CA VAL A 86 -13.63 2.18 -11.57
C VAL A 86 -14.05 3.10 -12.70
N GLU A 87 -13.29 3.16 -13.80
CA GLU A 87 -13.66 3.92 -14.98
C GLU A 87 -14.99 3.40 -15.59
N ILE A 88 -15.14 2.08 -15.75
CA ILE A 88 -16.38 1.46 -16.26
C ILE A 88 -17.57 1.77 -15.36
N VAL A 89 -17.43 1.53 -14.05
CA VAL A 89 -18.53 1.72 -13.09
C VAL A 89 -18.92 3.20 -13.02
N SER A 90 -17.96 4.12 -12.97
CA SER A 90 -18.26 5.56 -12.92
C SER A 90 -19.02 6.05 -14.15
N LYS A 91 -18.74 5.50 -15.35
CA LYS A 91 -19.55 5.75 -16.56
C LYS A 91 -20.98 5.20 -16.42
N GLN A 92 -21.13 4.00 -15.89
CA GLN A 92 -22.44 3.36 -15.72
C GLN A 92 -23.33 4.06 -14.68
N THR A 93 -22.73 4.65 -13.65
CA THR A 93 -23.46 5.33 -12.57
C THR A 93 -23.59 6.84 -12.78
N GLY A 94 -23.09 7.39 -13.89
CA GLY A 94 -23.07 8.85 -14.12
C GLY A 94 -22.12 9.63 -13.21
N LEU A 95 -21.13 8.95 -12.60
CA LEU A 95 -20.12 9.55 -11.70
C LEU A 95 -18.79 9.83 -12.42
N TYR A 96 -18.73 9.66 -13.74
CA TYR A 96 -17.48 9.73 -14.50
C TYR A 96 -16.77 11.09 -14.38
N GLU A 97 -17.49 12.21 -14.47
CA GLU A 97 -16.89 13.55 -14.31
C GLU A 97 -16.29 13.74 -12.92
N SER A 98 -17.02 13.31 -11.88
CA SER A 98 -16.52 13.37 -10.49
C SER A 98 -15.27 12.51 -10.29
N TYR A 99 -15.21 11.34 -10.93
CA TYR A 99 -14.05 10.46 -10.90
C TYR A 99 -12.84 11.09 -11.63
N GLU A 100 -13.04 11.65 -12.82
CA GLU A 100 -11.98 12.29 -13.60
C GLU A 100 -11.42 13.55 -12.93
N ASP A 101 -12.28 14.36 -12.32
CA ASP A 101 -11.86 15.51 -11.52
C ASP A 101 -11.01 15.07 -10.32
N TRP A 102 -11.47 14.05 -9.59
CA TRP A 102 -10.70 13.48 -8.49
C TRP A 102 -9.35 12.93 -8.96
N ARG A 103 -9.33 12.16 -10.05
CA ARG A 103 -8.12 11.55 -10.63
C ARG A 103 -7.11 12.62 -11.05
N THR A 104 -7.56 13.65 -11.76
CA THR A 104 -6.73 14.76 -12.22
C THR A 104 -6.09 15.53 -11.08
N ARG A 105 -6.84 15.75 -9.99
CA ARG A 105 -6.30 16.40 -8.78
C ARG A 105 -5.21 15.56 -8.13
N VAL A 106 -5.43 14.25 -8.00
CA VAL A 106 -4.43 13.32 -7.46
C VAL A 106 -3.18 13.29 -8.36
N ASP A 107 -3.35 13.23 -9.68
CA ASP A 107 -2.24 13.23 -10.65
C ASP A 107 -1.40 14.53 -10.59
N ARG A 108 -2.02 15.67 -10.22
CA ARG A 108 -1.34 16.94 -9.96
C ARG A 108 -0.66 17.03 -8.58
N GLY A 109 -0.76 15.98 -7.76
CA GLY A 109 -0.25 15.96 -6.40
C GLY A 109 -1.11 16.75 -5.40
N GLU A 110 -2.35 17.09 -5.76
CA GLU A 110 -3.26 17.78 -4.85
C GLU A 110 -3.80 16.81 -3.80
N VAL A 111 -3.66 17.22 -2.54
CA VAL A 111 -4.15 16.46 -1.39
C VAL A 111 -5.65 16.77 -1.17
N PRO A 112 -6.54 15.75 -1.13
CA PRO A 112 -7.95 15.96 -0.81
C PRO A 112 -8.15 16.64 0.55
N GLU A 113 -9.18 17.48 0.67
CA GLU A 113 -9.42 18.31 1.86
C GLU A 113 -9.74 17.51 3.13
N SER A 114 -10.31 16.31 2.99
CA SER A 114 -10.46 15.34 4.08
C SER A 114 -9.14 15.03 4.80
N ARG A 115 -8.02 15.06 4.07
CA ARG A 115 -6.66 14.76 4.54
C ARG A 115 -6.02 15.93 5.32
N ARG A 116 -6.49 17.18 5.13
CA ARG A 116 -6.01 18.35 5.90
C ARG A 116 -6.51 18.34 7.35
N ARG A 117 -7.68 17.75 7.60
CA ARG A 117 -8.29 17.72 8.94
C ARG A 117 -7.61 16.73 9.88
N GLU A 118 -7.04 15.63 9.37
CA GLU A 118 -6.26 14.66 10.16
C GLU A 118 -4.90 15.19 10.60
N THR A 119 -4.25 16.02 9.79
CA THR A 119 -2.95 16.64 10.14
C THR A 119 -3.06 17.78 11.17
N SER A 120 -4.28 18.21 11.52
CA SER A 120 -4.55 19.31 12.46
C SER A 120 -4.99 18.84 13.86
N ALA A 121 -5.01 17.54 14.15
CA ALA A 121 -5.25 17.06 15.51
C ALA A 121 -4.01 17.34 16.39
N PRO A 122 -4.15 17.91 17.60
CA PRO A 122 -3.01 18.15 18.48
C PRO A 122 -2.37 16.82 18.87
N ARG A 123 -1.04 16.73 18.79
CA ARG A 123 -0.30 15.66 19.45
C ARG A 123 -0.22 16.01 20.94
N TRP A 124 -1.00 15.33 21.76
CA TRP A 124 -0.86 15.32 23.23
C TRP A 124 0.29 14.41 23.63
#